data_AF-A0A822GB00-F1
#
_entry.id   AF-A0A822GB00-F1
#
_cell.length_a   1.000
_cell.length_b   1.000
_cell.length_c   1.000
_cell.angle_alpha   90.00
_cell.angle_beta   90.00
_cell.angle_gamma   90.00
#
_symmetry.space_group_name_H-M   'P 1'
#
loop_
_entity.id
_entity.type
_entity.pdbx_description
1 polymer ?
#
loop_
_entity_poly.entity_id
_entity_poly.type
_entity_poly.pdbx_seq_one_letter_code
_entity_poly.pdbx_strand_id
1 'polypeptide(L)'
;DAVQFISGKLNDKQLIEYPEFRRSYIFLKLPKWIQSARRALYELQLDIDYIINKENEIVVVDYLNTGVSQMNMHWSDGIHQFLQLKHNLRMTPEHMCDSFYSNVTLFKKYKYLYGLTGTLGGKNAQKFIKKVYNIDIVNIPKYIDSIFDIYSNQFADNRQLWLEKIRIECHTIAIISHRAILVICQTIRDANDVQSYLNSQHSNIKLYLRSDEHTKPEEVHPGDVIVATNLAGRGTDLKVLTSVIDHGGLHVIVTFMPNNSRVEQQAFGRAGRQG
;
A
#
# COMPACT_ATOMS: atom_id res chain seq x y z
N ASP A 1 -8.81 24.86 6.97
CA ASP A 1 -9.97 25.55 7.56
C ASP A 1 -10.32 25.08 8.98
N ALA A 2 -10.70 23.82 9.22
CA ALA A 2 -11.06 23.35 10.57
C ALA A 2 -9.95 23.51 11.63
N VAL A 3 -8.70 23.17 11.29
CA VAL A 3 -7.55 23.33 12.20
C VAL A 3 -7.30 24.82 12.52
N GLN A 4 -7.40 25.70 11.52
CA GLN A 4 -7.25 27.14 11.71
C GLN A 4 -8.40 27.71 12.55
N PHE A 5 -9.64 27.28 12.31
CA PHE A 5 -10.80 27.65 13.10
C PHE A 5 -10.61 27.28 14.58
N ILE A 6 -10.18 26.05 14.87
CA ILE A 6 -9.90 25.62 16.25
C ILE A 6 -8.76 26.43 16.86
N SER A 7 -7.69 26.68 16.11
CA SER A 7 -6.54 27.46 16.61
C SER A 7 -6.92 28.88 17.05
N GLY A 8 -7.80 29.55 16.29
CA GLY A 8 -8.32 30.89 16.61
C GLY A 8 -9.28 30.91 17.80
N LYS A 9 -9.65 29.74 18.32
CA LYS A 9 -10.66 29.55 19.35
C LYS A 9 -10.15 28.84 20.61
N LEU A 10 -8.84 28.58 20.72
CA LEU A 10 -8.23 27.89 21.86
C LEU A 10 -8.48 28.57 23.22
N ASN A 11 -8.68 29.89 23.23
CA ASN A 11 -8.96 30.67 24.46
C ASN A 11 -10.46 30.80 24.78
N ASP A 12 -11.33 30.26 23.92
CA ASP A 12 -12.78 30.36 24.05
C ASP A 12 -13.29 29.29 25.04
N LYS A 13 -13.47 29.67 26.31
CA LYS A 13 -13.94 28.75 27.37
C LYS A 13 -15.33 28.18 27.09
N GLN A 14 -16.12 28.79 26.20
CA GLN A 14 -17.46 28.32 25.85
C GLN A 14 -17.44 27.08 24.94
N LEU A 15 -16.32 26.77 24.28
CA LEU A 15 -16.20 25.59 23.42
C LEU A 15 -16.01 24.26 24.18
N ILE A 16 -15.78 24.33 25.49
CA ILE A 16 -15.51 23.16 26.34
C ILE A 16 -16.71 22.89 27.26
N GLU A 17 -17.93 23.05 26.75
CA GLU A 17 -19.12 22.57 27.45
C GLU A 17 -19.38 21.12 27.06
N TYR A 18 -19.32 20.23 28.06
CA TYR A 18 -19.70 18.83 27.92
C TYR A 18 -20.56 18.42 29.12
N PRO A 19 -21.48 17.44 28.94
CA PRO A 19 -22.34 17.01 30.04
C PRO A 19 -21.53 16.50 31.24
N GLU A 20 -21.93 16.89 32.45
CA GLU A 20 -21.18 16.58 33.68
C GLU A 20 -20.95 15.07 33.87
N PHE A 21 -21.92 14.23 33.49
CA PHE A 21 -21.79 12.77 33.56
C PHE A 21 -20.70 12.19 32.63
N ARG A 22 -20.24 12.94 31.62
CA ARG A 22 -19.13 12.56 30.73
C ARG A 22 -17.76 13.02 31.27
N ARG A 23 -17.72 13.85 32.31
CA ARG A 23 -16.50 14.47 32.83
C ARG A 23 -15.41 13.43 33.12
N SER A 24 -15.72 12.40 33.90
CA SER A 24 -14.76 11.36 34.26
C SER A 24 -14.21 10.61 33.04
N TYR A 25 -15.06 10.31 32.07
CA TYR A 25 -14.65 9.67 30.81
C TYR A 25 -13.71 10.57 30.00
N ILE A 26 -14.06 11.86 29.87
CA ILE A 26 -13.25 12.85 29.14
C ILE A 26 -11.88 12.99 29.81
N PHE A 27 -11.81 13.19 31.13
CA PHE A 27 -10.53 13.29 31.84
C PHE A 27 -9.66 12.04 31.65
N LEU A 28 -10.26 10.86 31.62
CA LEU A 28 -9.54 9.61 31.36
C LEU A 28 -8.98 9.52 29.93
N LYS A 29 -9.77 9.94 28.93
CA LYS A 29 -9.43 9.85 27.50
C LYS A 29 -8.56 11.00 27.00
N LEU A 30 -8.62 12.17 27.64
CA LEU A 30 -7.98 13.40 27.19
C LEU A 30 -6.48 13.24 26.89
N PRO A 31 -5.65 12.59 27.75
CA PRO A 31 -4.23 12.41 27.43
C PRO A 31 -4.01 11.60 26.14
N LYS A 32 -4.81 10.56 25.94
CA LYS A 32 -4.77 9.74 24.72
C LYS A 32 -5.22 10.54 23.51
N TRP A 33 -6.32 11.29 23.61
CA TRP A 33 -6.80 12.13 22.53
C TRP A 33 -5.80 13.21 22.13
N ILE A 34 -5.08 13.82 23.08
CA ILE A 34 -4.00 14.77 22.77
C ILE A 34 -2.89 14.09 21.96
N GLN A 35 -2.48 12.89 22.37
CA GLN A 35 -1.48 12.12 21.61
C GLN A 35 -1.97 11.72 20.22
N SER A 36 -3.23 11.27 20.12
CA SER A 36 -3.90 10.90 18.87
C SER A 36 -4.04 12.10 17.93
N ALA A 37 -4.38 13.28 18.44
CA ALA A 37 -4.46 14.51 17.66
C ALA A 37 -3.09 14.90 17.11
N ARG A 38 -2.03 14.84 17.94
CA ARG A 38 -0.65 15.07 17.49
C ARG A 38 -0.26 14.08 16.39
N ARG A 39 -0.55 12.80 16.57
CA ARG A 39 -0.27 11.74 15.60
C ARG A 39 -1.02 11.95 14.29
N ALA A 40 -2.32 12.22 14.34
CA ALA A 40 -3.15 12.51 13.17
C ALA A 40 -2.67 13.76 12.40
N LEU A 41 -2.23 14.79 13.13
CA LEU A 41 -1.79 16.05 12.52
C LEU A 41 -0.41 15.95 11.89
N TYR A 42 0.58 15.40 12.61
CA TYR A 42 1.99 15.50 12.25
C TYR A 42 2.64 14.18 11.79
N GLU A 43 2.12 13.03 12.20
CA GLU A 43 2.74 11.73 11.88
C GLU A 43 2.04 11.03 10.71
N LEU A 44 0.71 11.09 10.65
CA LEU A 44 -0.07 10.41 9.62
C LEU A 44 -0.25 11.29 8.38
N GLN A 45 0.16 10.74 7.24
CA GLN A 45 0.18 11.42 5.96
C GLN A 45 -0.84 10.81 4.97
N LEU A 46 -1.56 11.70 4.28
CA LEU A 46 -2.42 11.31 3.15
C LEU A 46 -1.57 10.69 2.05
N ASP A 47 -2.11 9.67 1.39
CA ASP A 47 -1.49 8.87 0.31
C ASP A 47 -0.31 7.99 0.74
N ILE A 48 -0.05 7.92 2.06
CA ILE A 48 1.00 7.09 2.67
C ILE A 48 0.44 6.24 3.81
N ASP A 49 -0.34 6.79 4.74
CA ASP A 49 -0.89 6.00 5.86
C ASP A 49 -2.39 5.72 5.69
N TYR A 50 -3.09 6.59 4.97
CA TYR A 50 -4.51 6.50 4.66
C TYR A 50 -4.82 7.21 3.35
N ILE A 51 -6.00 6.93 2.80
CA ILE A 51 -6.59 7.61 1.65
C ILE A 51 -7.98 8.13 2.02
N ILE A 52 -8.50 9.06 1.23
CA ILE A 52 -9.90 9.49 1.30
C ILE A 52 -10.63 8.86 0.11
N ASN A 53 -11.69 8.08 0.36
CA ASN A 53 -12.48 7.46 -0.70
C ASN A 53 -13.47 8.46 -1.32
N LYS A 54 -14.18 8.03 -2.37
CA LYS A 54 -15.20 8.86 -3.06
C LYS A 54 -16.39 9.25 -2.16
N GLU A 55 -16.62 8.50 -1.08
CA GLU A 55 -17.64 8.76 -0.09
C GLU A 55 -17.17 9.73 1.02
N ASN A 56 -15.97 10.33 0.84
CA ASN A 56 -15.34 11.24 1.80
C ASN A 56 -15.04 10.59 3.16
N GLU A 57 -14.67 9.31 3.14
CA GLU A 57 -14.29 8.53 4.32
C GLU A 57 -12.78 8.24 4.35
N ILE A 58 -12.22 8.20 5.55
CA ILE A 58 -10.81 7.85 5.78
C ILE A 58 -10.68 6.32 5.68
N VAL A 59 -9.86 5.84 4.75
CA VAL A 59 -9.54 4.41 4.61
C VAL A 59 -8.09 4.17 5.01
N VAL A 60 -7.88 3.31 6.00
CA VAL A 60 -6.54 2.93 6.46
C VAL A 60 -5.85 2.07 5.41
N VAL A 61 -4.56 2.36 5.13
CA VAL A 61 -3.78 1.56 4.19
C VAL A 61 -2.46 1.14 4.83
N ASP A 62 -2.14 -0.14 4.71
CA ASP A 62 -0.88 -0.71 5.20
C ASP A 62 0.08 -0.97 4.03
N TYR A 63 0.70 0.09 3.50
CA TYR A 63 1.68 -0.04 2.41
C TYR A 63 2.94 -0.80 2.81
N LEU A 64 3.29 -0.80 4.11
CA LEU A 64 4.53 -1.39 4.63
C LEU A 64 4.52 -2.92 4.57
N ASN A 65 3.39 -3.57 4.87
CA ASN A 65 3.36 -5.03 5.02
C ASN A 65 2.48 -5.72 3.99
N THR A 66 1.26 -5.23 3.78
CA THR A 66 0.28 -5.94 2.95
C THR A 66 -0.03 -5.23 1.65
N GLY A 67 0.21 -3.92 1.59
CA GLY A 67 -0.35 -3.03 0.60
C GLY A 67 -1.85 -2.80 0.80
N VAL A 68 -2.60 -3.60 1.56
CA VAL A 68 -4.07 -3.69 1.42
C VAL A 68 -4.79 -2.49 2.04
N SER A 69 -5.78 -1.95 1.32
CA SER A 69 -6.75 -1.01 1.87
C SER A 69 -7.70 -1.73 2.82
N GLN A 70 -7.74 -1.27 4.08
CA GLN A 70 -8.54 -1.88 5.13
C GLN A 70 -9.83 -1.07 5.32
N MET A 71 -10.77 -1.21 4.38
CA MET A 71 -12.03 -0.44 4.35
C MET A 71 -12.83 -0.54 5.66
N ASN A 72 -12.80 -1.71 6.31
CA ASN A 72 -13.54 -1.93 7.55
C ASN A 72 -12.73 -1.60 8.82
N MET A 73 -11.49 -1.11 8.68
CA MET A 73 -10.64 -0.79 9.82
C MET A 73 -10.78 0.68 10.20
N HIS A 74 -11.06 0.92 11.49
CA HIS A 74 -11.04 2.24 12.09
C HIS A 74 -9.89 2.34 13.10
N TRP A 75 -9.19 3.46 13.10
CA TRP A 75 -8.21 3.73 14.15
C TRP A 75 -8.92 4.15 15.45
N SER A 76 -8.49 3.55 16.56
CA SER A 76 -9.05 3.78 17.89
C SER A 76 -8.53 5.05 18.57
N ASP A 77 -9.05 5.33 19.76
CA ASP A 77 -8.62 6.44 20.63
C ASP A 77 -8.66 7.81 19.93
N GLY A 78 -9.68 8.03 19.10
CA GLY A 78 -9.95 9.31 18.43
C GLY A 78 -9.09 9.62 17.22
N ILE A 79 -8.08 8.80 16.87
CA ILE A 79 -7.19 9.06 15.71
C ILE A 79 -8.01 9.25 14.43
N HIS A 80 -8.98 8.37 14.20
CA HIS A 80 -9.80 8.43 12.99
C HIS A 80 -10.65 9.70 12.94
N GLN A 81 -11.23 10.12 14.07
CA GLN A 81 -11.97 11.37 14.20
C GLN A 81 -11.09 12.59 13.96
N PHE A 82 -9.86 12.61 14.50
CA PHE A 82 -8.94 13.71 14.25
C PHE A 82 -8.51 13.81 12.79
N LEU A 83 -8.42 12.70 12.06
CA LEU A 83 -8.18 12.72 10.62
C LEU A 83 -9.39 13.21 9.83
N GLN A 84 -10.61 12.78 10.21
CA GLN A 84 -11.84 13.34 9.65
C GLN A 84 -11.87 14.86 9.84
N LEU A 85 -11.53 15.33 11.04
CA LEU A 85 -11.48 16.75 11.35
C LEU A 85 -10.36 17.49 10.60
N LYS A 86 -9.17 16.88 10.45
CA LYS A 86 -8.04 17.42 9.66
C LYS A 86 -8.44 17.74 8.22
N HIS A 87 -9.26 16.88 7.63
CA HIS A 87 -9.72 16.98 6.23
C HIS A 87 -11.13 17.57 6.07
N ASN A 88 -11.70 18.12 7.15
CA ASN A 88 -13.05 18.71 7.14
C ASN A 88 -14.14 17.73 6.67
N LEU A 89 -13.98 16.45 6.99
CA LEU A 89 -14.90 15.36 6.68
C LEU A 89 -15.97 15.25 7.77
N ARG A 90 -17.07 14.57 7.44
CA ARG A 90 -18.12 14.26 8.42
C ARG A 90 -17.53 13.42 9.55
N MET A 91 -17.58 13.94 10.78
CA MET A 91 -17.15 13.19 11.94
C MET A 91 -18.10 12.03 12.25
N THR A 92 -17.51 10.88 12.51
CA THR A 92 -18.20 9.66 12.97
C THR A 92 -17.96 9.45 14.47
N PRO A 93 -18.89 8.83 15.21
CA PRO A 93 -18.66 8.47 16.61
C PRO A 93 -17.41 7.58 16.75
N GLU A 94 -16.69 7.73 17.86
CA GLU A 94 -15.58 6.82 18.18
C GLU A 94 -16.12 5.40 18.33
N HIS A 95 -15.61 4.47 17.51
CA HIS A 95 -15.92 3.05 17.67
C HIS A 95 -15.25 2.51 18.94
N MET A 96 -16.06 2.04 19.88
CA MET A 96 -15.56 1.31 21.04
C MET A 96 -15.48 -0.18 20.70
N CYS A 97 -14.28 -0.74 20.84
CA CYS A 97 -14.04 -2.17 20.63
C CYS A 97 -14.22 -2.90 21.97
N ASP A 98 -15.41 -3.48 22.18
CA ASP A 98 -15.70 -4.27 23.38
C ASP A 98 -15.07 -5.66 23.36
N SER A 99 -14.77 -6.18 22.16
CA SER A 99 -14.21 -7.52 21.97
C SER A 99 -13.28 -7.54 20.77
N PHE A 100 -12.09 -8.09 20.98
CA PHE A 100 -11.05 -8.21 19.96
C PHE A 100 -10.64 -9.67 19.79
N TYR A 101 -10.56 -10.12 18.54
CA TYR A 101 -9.94 -11.38 18.17
C TYR A 101 -8.76 -11.12 17.25
N SER A 102 -7.57 -11.58 17.67
CA SER A 102 -6.43 -11.59 16.76
C SER A 102 -6.64 -12.65 15.67
N ASN A 103 -6.06 -12.43 14.49
CA ASN A 103 -6.05 -13.43 13.41
C ASN A 103 -5.49 -14.77 13.89
N VAL A 104 -4.45 -14.74 14.74
CA VAL A 104 -3.86 -15.96 15.32
C VAL A 104 -4.90 -16.73 16.13
N THR A 105 -5.60 -16.03 17.03
CA THR A 105 -6.65 -16.64 17.86
C THR A 105 -7.82 -17.13 17.03
N LEU A 106 -8.23 -16.37 16.02
CA LEU A 106 -9.33 -16.72 15.12
C LEU A 106 -9.02 -18.02 14.37
N PHE A 107 -7.88 -18.11 13.69
CA PHE A 107 -7.54 -19.29 12.90
C PHE A 107 -7.31 -20.54 13.75
N LYS A 108 -6.85 -20.39 15.00
CA LYS A 108 -6.73 -21.51 15.94
C LYS A 108 -8.06 -22.15 16.35
N LYS A 109 -9.19 -21.48 16.14
CA LYS A 109 -10.52 -22.06 16.43
C LYS A 109 -10.97 -23.06 15.37
N TYR A 110 -10.39 -23.04 14.18
CA TYR A 110 -10.78 -23.95 13.11
C TYR A 110 -10.20 -25.34 13.34
N LYS A 111 -11.05 -26.36 13.20
CA LYS A 111 -10.63 -27.76 13.28
C LYS A 111 -9.64 -28.14 12.18
N TYR A 112 -9.83 -27.57 10.99
CA TYR A 112 -8.96 -27.78 9.83
C TYR A 112 -8.55 -26.43 9.26
N LEU A 113 -7.25 -26.25 9.03
CA LEU A 113 -6.67 -25.04 8.49
C LEU A 113 -5.83 -25.38 7.27
N TYR A 114 -6.26 -24.88 6.10
CA TYR A 114 -5.54 -25.00 4.84
C TYR A 114 -5.27 -23.61 4.29
N GLY A 115 -4.15 -23.42 3.60
CA GLY A 115 -3.78 -22.15 3.02
C GLY A 115 -2.87 -22.33 1.82
N LEU A 116 -3.04 -21.46 0.83
CA LEU A 116 -2.22 -21.41 -0.37
C LEU A 116 -1.55 -20.05 -0.45
N THR A 117 -0.26 -20.03 -0.77
CA THR A 117 0.46 -18.79 -1.02
C THR A 117 1.61 -19.03 -1.97
N GLY A 118 1.87 -18.07 -2.86
CA GLY A 118 3.05 -18.13 -3.73
C GLY A 118 4.36 -17.87 -2.98
N THR A 119 4.32 -17.33 -1.76
CA THR A 119 5.50 -16.93 -0.99
C THR A 119 5.30 -17.18 0.51
N LEU A 120 6.03 -18.14 1.09
CA LEU A 120 6.03 -18.38 2.54
C LEU A 120 7.11 -17.58 3.29
N GLY A 121 7.87 -16.74 2.57
CA GLY A 121 9.00 -16.00 3.11
C GLY A 121 10.18 -16.90 3.47
N GLY A 122 11.15 -16.33 4.19
CA GLY A 122 12.34 -17.05 4.63
C GLY A 122 12.07 -18.16 5.67
N LYS A 123 13.09 -18.96 5.97
CA LYS A 123 13.01 -20.11 6.91
C LYS A 123 12.43 -19.73 8.28
N ASN A 124 12.72 -18.52 8.77
CA ASN A 124 12.20 -18.05 10.07
C ASN A 124 10.68 -17.83 10.04
N ALA A 125 10.16 -17.24 8.96
CA ALA A 125 8.71 -17.04 8.80
C ALA A 125 7.98 -18.38 8.72
N GLN A 126 8.54 -19.35 7.98
CA GLN A 126 8.00 -20.71 7.88
C GLN A 126 7.96 -21.42 9.24
N LYS A 127 9.06 -21.36 10.02
CA LYS A 127 9.11 -21.90 11.39
C LYS A 127 8.07 -21.26 12.31
N PHE A 128 7.90 -19.94 12.21
CA PHE A 128 6.89 -19.21 12.98
C PHE A 128 5.48 -19.69 12.65
N ILE A 129 5.10 -19.73 11.37
CA ILE A 129 3.76 -20.17 10.94
C ILE A 129 3.50 -21.61 11.39
N LYS A 130 4.45 -22.53 11.17
CA LYS A 130 4.35 -23.92 11.62
C LYS A 130 4.16 -24.01 13.13
N LYS A 131 4.94 -23.27 13.93
CA LYS A 131 4.81 -23.27 15.40
C LYS A 131 3.48 -22.67 15.88
N VAL A 132 3.05 -21.57 15.26
CA VAL A 132 1.86 -20.84 15.71
C VAL A 132 0.58 -21.58 15.36
N TYR A 133 0.48 -22.12 14.14
CA TYR A 133 -0.75 -22.74 13.64
C TYR A 133 -0.71 -24.27 13.64
N ASN A 134 0.42 -24.89 13.98
CA ASN A 134 0.62 -26.34 13.94
C ASN A 134 0.27 -26.96 12.58
N ILE A 135 0.77 -26.33 11.51
CA ILE A 135 0.54 -26.77 10.12
C ILE A 135 1.83 -27.26 9.48
N ASP A 136 1.68 -28.14 8.49
CA ASP A 136 2.76 -28.52 7.59
C ASP A 136 2.82 -27.62 6.36
N ILE A 137 4.00 -27.59 5.75
CA ILE A 137 4.30 -26.78 4.58
C ILE A 137 4.79 -27.73 3.49
N VAL A 138 4.16 -27.64 2.32
CA VAL A 138 4.52 -28.40 1.12
C VAL A 138 4.78 -27.41 -0.01
N ASN A 139 5.95 -27.55 -0.66
CA ASN A 139 6.29 -26.78 -1.85
C ASN A 139 5.81 -27.54 -3.09
N ILE A 140 4.86 -26.97 -3.82
CA ILE A 140 4.38 -27.53 -5.08
C ILE A 140 5.30 -27.06 -6.21
N PRO A 141 5.84 -27.95 -7.06
CA PRO A 141 6.68 -27.56 -8.18
C PRO A 141 5.88 -26.72 -9.19
N LYS A 142 6.59 -25.86 -9.93
CA LYS A 142 5.95 -25.08 -11.00
C LYS A 142 5.59 -26.00 -12.17
N TYR A 143 4.55 -25.61 -12.92
CA TYR A 143 4.18 -26.28 -14.16
C TYR A 143 5.25 -26.09 -15.25
N ILE A 144 5.78 -24.87 -15.35
CA ILE A 144 6.88 -24.48 -16.24
C ILE A 144 7.88 -23.64 -15.43
N ASP A 145 9.16 -23.85 -15.68
CA ASP A 145 10.22 -23.06 -15.07
C ASP A 145 10.13 -21.61 -15.52
N SER A 146 10.23 -20.71 -14.54
CA SER A 146 10.16 -19.27 -14.79
C SER A 146 11.50 -18.79 -15.32
N ILE A 147 11.51 -18.13 -16.46
CA ILE A 147 12.71 -17.55 -17.08
C ILE A 147 12.64 -16.04 -16.87
N PHE A 148 13.58 -15.51 -16.10
CA PHE A 148 13.75 -14.07 -15.93
C PHE A 148 15.19 -13.74 -15.55
N ASP A 149 15.67 -12.60 -16.05
CA ASP A 149 16.97 -12.05 -15.67
C ASP A 149 16.82 -11.12 -14.47
N ILE A 150 17.71 -11.27 -13.49
CA ILE A 150 17.80 -10.38 -12.34
C ILE A 150 18.95 -9.41 -12.59
N TYR A 151 18.62 -8.13 -12.68
CA TYR A 151 19.60 -7.06 -12.81
C TYR A 151 20.16 -6.66 -11.44
N SER A 152 21.37 -6.10 -11.44
CA SER A 152 21.99 -5.61 -10.21
C SER A 152 21.22 -4.41 -9.64
N ASN A 153 21.11 -4.35 -8.32
CA ASN A 153 20.45 -3.24 -7.63
C ASN A 153 21.13 -1.90 -7.95
N GLN A 154 20.33 -0.89 -8.26
CA GLN A 154 20.79 0.48 -8.43
C GLN A 154 20.44 1.31 -7.20
N PHE A 155 21.42 2.03 -6.64
CA PHE A 155 21.23 2.93 -5.51
C PHE A 155 21.19 4.38 -5.98
N ALA A 156 20.38 5.21 -5.34
CA ALA A 156 20.31 6.64 -5.59
C ALA A 156 20.47 7.40 -4.27
N ASP A 157 21.29 8.44 -4.27
CA ASP A 157 21.63 9.18 -3.05
C ASP A 157 20.51 10.11 -2.59
N ASN A 158 19.66 10.55 -3.53
CA ASN A 158 18.55 11.46 -3.26
C ASN A 158 17.35 11.21 -4.19
N ARG A 159 16.21 11.82 -3.87
CA ARG A 159 14.95 11.63 -4.61
C ARG A 159 15.04 12.06 -6.08
N GLN A 160 15.81 13.10 -6.40
CA GLN A 160 15.95 13.58 -7.78
C GLN A 160 16.73 12.58 -8.63
N LEU A 161 17.87 12.08 -8.12
CA LEU A 161 18.63 11.03 -8.79
C LEU A 161 17.84 9.72 -8.89
N TRP A 162 17.01 9.42 -7.89
CA TRP A 162 16.12 8.26 -7.90
C TRP A 162 15.09 8.35 -9.04
N LEU A 163 14.41 9.49 -9.19
CA LEU A 163 13.49 9.74 -10.31
C LEU A 163 14.21 9.67 -11.66
N GLU A 164 15.39 10.27 -11.76
CA GLU A 164 16.18 10.30 -13.00
C GLU A 164 16.65 8.91 -13.43
N LYS A 165 17.08 8.06 -12.50
CA LYS A 165 17.46 6.67 -12.82
C LYS A 165 16.27 5.86 -13.31
N ILE A 166 15.11 5.98 -12.65
CA ILE A 166 13.86 5.34 -13.11
C ILE A 166 13.52 5.82 -14.52
N ARG A 167 13.65 7.11 -14.80
CA ARG A 167 13.41 7.70 -16.13
C ARG A 167 14.34 7.12 -17.19
N ILE A 168 15.65 7.07 -16.92
CA ILE A 168 16.65 6.54 -17.87
C ILE A 168 16.35 5.06 -18.18
N GLU A 169 16.04 4.26 -17.17
CA GLU A 169 15.68 2.85 -17.36
C GLU A 169 14.39 2.71 -18.18
N CYS A 170 13.35 3.48 -17.84
CA CYS A 170 12.10 3.51 -18.59
C CYS A 170 12.30 3.91 -20.05
N HIS A 171 13.14 4.91 -20.32
CA HIS A 171 13.48 5.34 -21.67
C HIS A 171 14.18 4.22 -22.45
N THR A 172 15.19 3.61 -21.86
CA THR A 172 16.00 2.56 -22.51
C THR A 172 15.18 1.31 -22.82
N ILE A 173 14.34 0.88 -21.88
CA ILE A 173 13.60 -0.37 -22.03
C ILE A 173 12.31 -0.15 -22.86
N ALA A 174 11.53 0.90 -22.60
CA ALA A 174 10.24 1.08 -23.27
C ALA A 174 10.34 1.78 -24.63
N ILE A 175 11.25 2.76 -24.79
CA ILE A 175 11.38 3.48 -26.06
C ILE A 175 12.39 2.81 -26.98
N ILE A 176 13.59 2.51 -26.50
CA ILE A 176 14.65 1.96 -27.36
C ILE A 176 14.40 0.47 -27.65
N SER A 177 14.03 -0.30 -26.62
CA SER A 177 13.84 -1.76 -26.75
C SER A 177 12.39 -2.18 -26.99
N HIS A 178 11.44 -1.23 -27.00
CA HIS A 178 9.99 -1.49 -27.12
C HIS A 178 9.42 -2.53 -26.15
N ARG A 179 10.07 -2.73 -25.01
CA ARG A 179 9.67 -3.71 -23.99
C ARG A 179 8.76 -3.05 -22.96
N ALA A 180 7.68 -3.74 -22.57
CA ALA A 180 6.76 -3.22 -21.56
C ALA A 180 7.40 -3.22 -20.16
N ILE A 181 7.05 -2.21 -19.36
CA ILE A 181 7.61 -1.98 -18.02
C ILE A 181 6.51 -1.87 -16.97
N LEU A 182 6.72 -2.52 -15.83
CA LEU A 182 5.96 -2.32 -14.60
C LEU A 182 6.85 -1.69 -13.52
N VAL A 183 6.56 -0.44 -13.16
CA VAL A 183 7.23 0.29 -12.08
C VAL A 183 6.39 0.19 -10.81
N ILE A 184 6.89 -0.54 -9.81
CA ILE A 184 6.22 -0.79 -8.54
C ILE A 184 6.73 0.18 -7.48
N CYS A 185 5.85 1.09 -7.07
CA CYS A 185 6.09 2.09 -6.04
C CYS A 185 5.51 1.67 -4.68
N GLN A 186 6.13 2.17 -3.61
CA GLN A 186 5.71 1.85 -2.25
C GLN A 186 4.38 2.51 -1.90
N THR A 187 4.25 3.80 -2.20
CA THR A 187 3.11 4.65 -1.83
C THR A 187 2.42 5.23 -3.06
N ILE A 188 1.18 5.73 -2.90
CA ILE A 188 0.48 6.45 -3.98
C ILE A 188 1.25 7.72 -4.35
N ARG A 189 1.81 8.42 -3.36
CA ARG A 189 2.64 9.62 -3.59
C ARG A 189 3.82 9.30 -4.49
N ASP A 190 4.57 8.23 -4.22
CA ASP A 190 5.71 7.85 -5.06
C ASP A 190 5.29 7.48 -6.49
N ALA A 191 4.15 6.79 -6.64
CA ALA A 191 3.60 6.47 -7.96
C ALA A 191 3.23 7.74 -8.75
N ASN A 192 2.59 8.72 -8.11
CA ASN A 192 2.23 9.99 -8.73
C ASN A 192 3.47 10.83 -9.09
N ASP A 193 4.48 10.87 -8.22
CA ASP A 193 5.73 11.59 -8.48
C ASP A 193 6.47 10.98 -9.66
N VAL A 194 6.58 9.64 -9.71
CA VAL A 194 7.18 8.91 -10.84
C VAL A 194 6.41 9.19 -12.12
N GLN A 195 5.08 9.03 -12.10
CA GLN A 195 4.24 9.27 -13.28
C GLN A 195 4.40 10.71 -13.80
N SER A 196 4.35 11.70 -12.90
CA SER A 196 4.50 13.11 -13.25
C SER A 196 5.86 13.41 -13.87
N TYR A 197 6.93 12.79 -13.33
CA TYR A 197 8.28 12.95 -13.85
C TYR A 197 8.44 12.32 -15.25
N LEU A 198 7.85 11.15 -15.47
CA LEU A 198 7.91 10.42 -16.75
C LEU A 198 7.03 11.06 -17.84
N ASN A 199 5.86 11.63 -17.49
CA ASN A 199 4.90 12.26 -18.43
C ASN A 199 5.51 13.40 -19.25
N SER A 200 6.61 13.98 -18.79
CA SER A 200 7.33 15.01 -19.54
C SER A 200 7.92 14.52 -20.88
N GLN A 201 8.06 13.20 -21.08
CA GLN A 201 8.86 12.62 -22.17
C GLN A 201 8.26 11.35 -22.81
N HIS A 202 7.26 10.70 -22.19
CA HIS A 202 6.67 9.44 -22.68
C HIS A 202 5.16 9.59 -22.89
N SER A 203 4.64 9.14 -24.05
CA SER A 203 3.22 9.26 -24.41
C SER A 203 2.32 8.16 -23.82
N ASN A 204 2.85 6.98 -23.46
CA ASN A 204 2.07 5.81 -23.07
C ASN A 204 2.32 5.38 -21.60
N ILE A 205 2.14 6.29 -20.66
CA ILE A 205 2.22 5.97 -19.22
C ILE A 205 0.83 5.67 -18.68
N LYS A 206 0.67 4.48 -18.10
CA LYS A 206 -0.55 4.03 -17.44
C LYS A 206 -0.32 4.03 -15.93
N LEU A 207 -1.10 4.80 -15.19
CA LEU A 207 -1.05 4.80 -13.74
C LEU A 207 -2.10 3.83 -13.20
N TYR A 208 -1.65 2.83 -12.44
CA TYR A 208 -2.49 1.81 -11.83
C TYR A 208 -2.42 1.92 -10.30
N LEU A 209 -3.43 2.54 -9.71
CA LEU A 209 -3.59 2.65 -8.26
C LEU A 209 -4.78 1.79 -7.84
N ARG A 210 -4.83 1.27 -6.61
CA ARG A 210 -6.06 0.63 -6.12
C ARG A 210 -7.06 1.70 -5.68
N SER A 211 -7.45 2.54 -6.62
CA SER A 211 -8.51 3.54 -6.49
C SER A 211 -9.50 3.33 -7.63
N ASP A 212 -10.73 3.77 -7.43
CA ASP A 212 -11.80 3.62 -8.42
C ASP A 212 -11.56 4.45 -9.71
N GLU A 213 -10.54 5.31 -9.73
CA GLU A 213 -10.19 6.14 -10.87
C GLU A 213 -9.09 5.52 -11.75
N HIS A 214 -8.23 4.69 -11.17
CA HIS A 214 -7.04 4.19 -11.84
C HIS A 214 -7.13 2.67 -11.93
N THR A 215 -7.93 2.18 -12.87
CA THR A 215 -8.20 0.75 -12.99
C THR A 215 -7.03 0.00 -13.61
N LYS A 216 -7.07 -1.32 -13.45
CA LYS A 216 -6.08 -2.21 -14.04
C LYS A 216 -6.10 -2.02 -15.56
N PRO A 217 -4.93 -1.94 -16.22
CA PRO A 217 -4.89 -1.97 -17.68
C PRO A 217 -5.46 -3.30 -18.19
N GLU A 218 -6.37 -3.22 -19.17
CA GLU A 218 -7.00 -4.40 -19.78
C GLU A 218 -5.95 -5.30 -20.43
N GLU A 219 -5.04 -4.68 -21.19
CA GLU A 219 -3.92 -5.32 -21.88
C GLU A 219 -2.65 -4.49 -21.75
N VAL A 220 -1.52 -5.19 -21.71
CA VAL A 220 -0.18 -4.61 -21.73
C VAL A 220 0.42 -4.80 -23.13
N HIS A 221 0.75 -3.68 -23.78
CA HIS A 221 1.33 -3.62 -25.11
C HIS A 221 2.84 -3.35 -25.06
N PRO A 222 3.58 -3.64 -26.15
CA PRO A 222 4.99 -3.26 -26.27
C PRO A 222 5.20 -1.76 -26.03
N GLY A 223 6.23 -1.42 -25.26
CA GLY A 223 6.56 -0.05 -24.89
C GLY A 223 5.63 0.61 -23.85
N ASP A 224 4.62 -0.09 -23.33
CA ASP A 224 3.80 0.45 -22.23
C ASP A 224 4.65 0.65 -20.97
N VAL A 225 4.46 1.79 -20.30
CA VAL A 225 5.03 2.03 -18.97
C VAL A 225 3.89 2.07 -17.95
N ILE A 226 3.81 1.05 -17.11
CA ILE A 226 2.78 0.93 -16.08
C ILE A 226 3.39 1.32 -14.74
N VAL A 227 2.95 2.44 -14.18
CA VAL A 227 3.34 2.85 -12.82
C VAL A 227 2.26 2.35 -11.88
N ALA A 228 2.62 1.52 -10.91
CA ALA A 228 1.68 0.92 -9.98
C ALA A 228 2.16 1.02 -8.53
N THR A 229 1.22 1.02 -7.59
CA THR A 229 1.57 0.75 -6.18
C THR A 229 1.69 -0.75 -5.93
N ASN A 230 2.46 -1.13 -4.91
CA ASN A 230 2.51 -2.52 -4.42
C ASN A 230 1.10 -3.11 -4.18
N LEU A 231 0.15 -2.24 -3.79
CA LEU A 231 -1.24 -2.58 -3.58
C LEU A 231 -2.01 -2.89 -4.88
N ALA A 232 -1.85 -2.05 -5.91
CA ALA A 232 -2.71 -2.08 -7.09
C ALA A 232 -2.73 -3.44 -7.78
N GLY A 233 -1.59 -4.10 -7.93
CA GLY A 233 -1.52 -5.41 -8.60
C GLY A 233 -1.86 -6.62 -7.74
N ARG A 234 -2.02 -6.52 -6.42
CA ARG A 234 -2.08 -7.70 -5.55
C ARG A 234 -3.34 -8.55 -5.77
N GLY A 235 -3.14 -9.78 -6.27
CA GLY A 235 -4.22 -10.72 -6.60
C GLY A 235 -4.74 -10.60 -8.03
N THR A 236 -4.15 -9.72 -8.86
CA THR A 236 -4.60 -9.52 -10.24
C THR A 236 -3.44 -9.70 -11.22
N ASP A 237 -3.68 -10.46 -12.28
CA ASP A 237 -2.69 -10.77 -13.31
C ASP A 237 -2.76 -9.78 -14.46
N LEU A 238 -1.67 -9.08 -14.76
CA LEU A 238 -1.58 -8.23 -15.94
C LEU A 238 -1.61 -9.13 -17.18
N LYS A 239 -2.56 -8.87 -18.08
CA LYS A 239 -2.69 -9.61 -19.34
C LYS A 239 -1.66 -9.06 -20.32
N VAL A 240 -0.54 -9.76 -20.43
CA VAL A 240 0.56 -9.41 -21.32
C VAL A 240 0.29 -10.00 -22.69
N LEU A 241 0.33 -9.19 -23.75
CA LEU A 241 0.14 -9.66 -25.12
C LEU A 241 1.37 -10.42 -25.62
N THR A 242 1.18 -11.33 -26.58
CA THR A 242 2.26 -12.10 -27.20
C THR A 242 3.35 -11.20 -27.78
N SER A 243 2.97 -10.06 -28.35
CA SER A 243 3.92 -9.07 -28.88
C SER A 243 4.87 -8.52 -27.82
N VAL A 244 4.48 -8.47 -26.54
CA VAL A 244 5.39 -8.07 -25.45
C VAL A 244 6.41 -9.19 -25.17
N ILE A 245 6.00 -10.45 -25.29
CA ILE A 245 6.88 -11.61 -25.11
C ILE A 245 8.01 -11.58 -26.15
N ASP A 246 7.68 -11.25 -27.40
CA ASP A 246 8.66 -11.12 -28.50
C ASP A 246 9.72 -10.02 -28.23
N HIS A 247 9.40 -9.04 -27.37
CA HIS A 247 10.31 -7.98 -26.93
C HIS A 247 10.97 -8.29 -25.57
N GLY A 248 11.01 -9.57 -25.15
CA GLY A 248 11.64 -10.02 -23.90
C GLY A 248 10.70 -10.05 -22.69
N GLY A 249 9.39 -9.94 -22.89
CA GLY A 249 8.39 -10.01 -21.82
C GLY A 249 8.33 -8.76 -20.94
N LEU A 250 7.69 -8.87 -19.77
CA LEU A 250 7.52 -7.72 -18.86
C LEU A 250 8.82 -7.43 -18.08
N HIS A 251 9.31 -6.20 -18.15
CA HIS A 251 10.38 -5.71 -17.28
C HIS A 251 9.78 -5.12 -16.00
N VAL A 252 10.32 -5.46 -14.82
CA VAL A 252 9.76 -5.02 -13.52
C VAL A 252 10.80 -4.23 -12.75
N ILE A 253 10.45 -3.00 -12.39
CA ILE A 253 11.27 -2.10 -11.57
C ILE A 253 10.60 -1.98 -10.20
N VAL A 254 11.31 -2.33 -9.13
CA VAL A 254 10.86 -2.06 -7.76
C VAL A 254 11.59 -0.84 -7.25
N THR A 255 10.86 0.22 -6.93
CA THR A 255 11.46 1.54 -6.67
C THR A 255 11.82 1.78 -5.20
N PHE A 256 11.62 0.80 -4.34
CA PHE A 256 11.88 0.87 -2.91
C PHE A 256 12.52 -0.42 -2.40
N MET A 257 13.23 -0.35 -1.28
CA MET A 257 13.74 -1.55 -0.61
C MET A 257 12.62 -2.17 0.25
N PRO A 258 12.14 -3.38 -0.04
CA PRO A 258 11.07 -3.97 0.75
C PRO A 258 11.54 -4.38 2.15
N ASN A 259 10.72 -4.14 3.17
CA ASN A 259 11.03 -4.53 4.56
C ASN A 259 11.12 -6.05 4.76
N ASN A 260 10.62 -6.84 3.82
CA ASN A 260 10.71 -8.30 3.86
C ASN A 260 10.90 -8.87 2.45
N SER A 261 11.57 -10.03 2.39
CA SER A 261 11.82 -10.76 1.13
C SER A 261 10.54 -11.24 0.44
N ARG A 262 9.40 -11.29 1.15
CA ARG A 262 8.14 -11.75 0.59
C ARG A 262 7.55 -10.72 -0.37
N VAL A 263 7.65 -9.43 -0.07
CA VAL A 263 7.20 -8.35 -0.96
C VAL A 263 8.07 -8.32 -2.23
N GLU A 264 9.38 -8.47 -2.08
CA GLU A 264 10.32 -8.58 -3.20
C GLU A 264 9.96 -9.77 -4.12
N GLN A 265 9.78 -10.96 -3.55
CA GLN A 265 9.37 -12.15 -4.31
C GLN A 265 8.01 -11.98 -5.01
N GLN A 266 7.08 -11.23 -4.41
CA GLN A 266 5.79 -10.93 -5.03
C GLN A 266 5.89 -9.94 -6.18
N ALA A 267 6.84 -9.01 -6.11
CA ALA A 267 7.17 -8.11 -7.21
C ALA A 267 7.83 -8.87 -8.37
N PHE A 268 8.82 -9.72 -8.09
CA PHE A 268 9.46 -10.55 -9.12
C PHE A 268 8.48 -11.53 -9.76
N GLY A 269 7.56 -12.10 -8.98
CA GLY A 269 6.50 -12.97 -9.48
C GLY A 269 5.47 -12.29 -10.40
N ARG A 270 5.63 -11.01 -10.73
CA ARG A 270 4.85 -10.31 -11.77
C ARG A 270 5.36 -10.57 -13.19
N ALA A 271 6.61 -10.99 -13.35
CA ALA A 271 7.21 -11.38 -14.62
C ALA A 271 7.49 -12.89 -14.67
N GLY A 272 7.88 -13.40 -15.85
CA GLY A 272 8.29 -14.81 -16.06
C GLY A 272 7.22 -15.83 -15.68
N ARG A 273 5.95 -15.51 -15.91
CA ARG A 273 4.83 -16.39 -15.57
C ARG A 273 4.55 -17.36 -16.70
N GLN A 274 4.47 -18.64 -16.35
CA GLN A 274 4.25 -19.76 -17.28
C GLN A 274 5.37 -19.95 -18.32
N GLY A 275 6.61 -19.62 -17.96
CA GLY A 275 7.76 -19.60 -18.86
C GLY A 275 8.10 -18.17 -19.25
#